data_AF-A0A3N2DMV1-F1
#
_entry.id   AF-A0A3N2DMV1-F1
#
_cell.length_a   1.000
_cell.length_b   1.000
_cell.length_c   1.000
_cell.angle_alpha   90.00
_cell.angle_beta   90.00
_cell.angle_gamma   90.00
#
_symmetry.space_group_name_H-M   'P 1'
#
loop_
_entity.id
_entity.type
_entity.pdbx_description
1 polymer ?
#
loop_
_entity_poly.entity_id
_entity_poly.type
_entity_poly.pdbx_seq_one_letter_code
_entity_poly.pdbx_strand_id
1 'polypeptide(L)'
;MSETAGSLIKILSALTSPKSSVRYISIGVFLLLSWKYIDSILAPFGVPKEQYTIIISLISVGMGSLVGQVVYILFFWVWNKIDAAIKEKRKNQENYELEKARQESLEKENEEFLDGFKKVFEYFPYWKKDALRSLLDKEQRFESDIEHIYSLRTNNYIFRTTNISLDTDLYMINPAIREFVSAQWEDEKCKNMADFFGSITPEKNELIEVMTRTEEEFRGPISHACANLVDPIHPCFIREGEDEIGFHISFRDPYCSLFSEQTGREFVDELYIAHIWVGSEAFSEKNE
;
A
#
# COMPACT_ATOMS: atom_id res chain seq x y z
N MET A 1 -25.74 -76.77 11.93
CA MET A 1 -25.04 -75.74 11.13
C MET A 1 -23.56 -75.83 11.44
N SER A 2 -22.72 -76.00 10.42
CA SER A 2 -21.29 -76.24 10.60
C SER A 2 -20.62 -75.04 11.30
N GLU A 3 -19.89 -75.29 12.39
CA GLU A 3 -19.11 -74.28 13.14
C GLU A 3 -18.13 -73.49 12.25
N THR A 4 -17.76 -74.08 11.11
CA THR A 4 -16.93 -73.47 10.07
C THR A 4 -17.64 -72.28 9.40
N ALA A 5 -18.95 -72.36 9.16
CA ALA A 5 -19.72 -71.27 8.55
C ALA A 5 -19.87 -70.08 9.51
N GLY A 6 -20.07 -70.36 10.81
CA GLY A 6 -20.13 -69.31 11.84
C GLY A 6 -18.78 -68.61 12.04
N SER A 7 -17.67 -69.33 11.90
CA SER A 7 -16.32 -68.76 11.97
C SER A 7 -15.99 -67.90 10.75
N LEU A 8 -16.37 -68.34 9.54
CA LEU A 8 -16.23 -67.55 8.32
C LEU A 8 -17.02 -66.24 8.39
N ILE A 9 -18.27 -66.27 8.89
CA ILE A 9 -19.09 -65.08 9.06
C ILE A 9 -18.47 -64.12 10.09
N LYS A 10 -17.89 -64.61 11.18
CA LYS A 10 -17.19 -63.77 12.17
C LYS A 10 -15.95 -63.10 11.59
N ILE A 11 -15.17 -63.80 10.77
CA ILE A 11 -13.99 -63.22 10.09
C ILE A 11 -14.42 -62.18 9.06
N LEU A 12 -15.45 -62.46 8.26
CA LEU A 12 -16.07 -61.51 7.32
C LEU A 12 -16.64 -60.28 8.02
N SER A 13 -17.28 -60.45 9.17
CA SER A 13 -17.78 -59.34 9.99
C SER A 13 -16.64 -58.53 10.61
N ALA A 14 -15.52 -59.16 10.97
CA ALA A 14 -14.34 -58.48 11.49
C ALA A 14 -13.54 -57.71 10.41
N LEU A 15 -13.74 -58.01 9.12
CA LEU A 15 -13.18 -57.30 7.95
C LEU A 15 -13.92 -56.00 7.59
N THR A 16 -14.93 -55.59 8.38
CA THR A 16 -15.72 -54.38 8.13
C THR A 16 -14.99 -53.08 8.46
N SER A 17 -13.94 -53.13 9.29
CA SER A 17 -13.09 -51.97 9.59
C SER A 17 -11.79 -52.03 8.78
N PRO A 18 -11.39 -50.96 8.07
CA PRO A 18 -10.13 -50.92 7.31
C PRO A 18 -8.89 -51.31 8.15
N LYS A 19 -8.88 -50.92 9.43
CA LYS A 19 -7.82 -51.27 10.38
C LYS A 19 -7.76 -52.78 10.63
N SER A 20 -8.92 -53.40 10.84
CA SER A 20 -9.02 -54.85 11.05
C SER A 20 -8.67 -55.62 9.78
N SER A 21 -9.04 -55.11 8.61
CA SER A 21 -8.75 -55.75 7.33
C SER A 21 -7.27 -55.85 7.02
N VAL A 22 -6.50 -54.76 7.23
CA VAL A 22 -5.04 -54.78 7.06
C VAL A 22 -4.37 -55.78 8.01
N ARG A 23 -4.86 -55.88 9.26
CA ARG A 23 -4.36 -56.86 10.24
C ARG A 23 -4.64 -58.30 9.80
N TYR A 24 -5.86 -58.63 9.39
CA TYR A 24 -6.20 -59.99 8.97
C TYR A 24 -5.51 -60.40 7.66
N ILE A 25 -5.33 -59.48 6.72
CA ILE A 25 -4.53 -59.74 5.51
C ILE A 25 -3.07 -60.04 5.90
N SER A 26 -2.49 -59.25 6.80
CA SER A 26 -1.12 -59.47 7.27
C SER A 26 -0.98 -60.81 8.01
N ILE A 27 -1.94 -61.17 8.88
CA ILE A 27 -2.00 -62.49 9.53
C ILE A 27 -2.05 -63.62 8.49
N GLY A 28 -2.86 -63.49 7.44
CA GLY A 28 -2.93 -64.48 6.36
C GLY A 28 -1.59 -64.64 5.61
N VAL A 29 -0.91 -63.53 5.30
CA VAL A 29 0.42 -63.54 4.66
C VAL A 29 1.46 -64.21 5.56
N PHE A 30 1.47 -63.88 6.86
CA PHE A 30 2.38 -64.50 7.82
C PHE A 30 2.09 -65.99 8.02
N LEU A 31 0.83 -66.41 7.96
CA LEU A 31 0.47 -67.83 8.05
C LEU A 31 1.00 -68.62 6.85
N LEU A 32 0.86 -68.08 5.64
CA LEU A 32 1.41 -68.70 4.42
C LEU A 32 2.95 -68.76 4.44
N LEU A 33 3.61 -67.69 4.90
CA LEU A 33 5.07 -67.66 5.03
C LEU A 33 5.56 -68.64 6.10
N SER A 34 4.94 -68.67 7.29
CA SER A 34 5.30 -69.58 8.37
C SER A 34 5.12 -71.05 7.96
N TRP A 35 4.13 -71.37 7.13
CA TRP A 35 3.95 -72.73 6.60
C TRP A 35 5.11 -73.18 5.71
N LYS A 36 5.69 -72.27 4.93
CA LYS A 36 6.82 -72.56 4.04
C LYS A 36 8.14 -72.79 4.79
N TYR A 37 8.33 -72.15 5.95
CA TYR A 37 9.58 -72.21 6.73
C TYR A 37 9.47 -73.06 8.00
N ILE A 38 8.37 -73.79 8.16
CA ILE A 38 8.00 -74.59 9.35
C ILE A 38 9.10 -75.54 9.83
N ASP A 39 9.62 -76.38 8.93
CA ASP A 39 10.59 -77.42 9.28
C ASP A 39 11.96 -76.81 9.58
N SER A 40 12.34 -75.75 8.87
CA SER A 40 13.62 -75.07 9.04
C SER A 40 13.72 -74.33 10.38
N ILE A 41 12.60 -73.85 10.92
CA ILE A 41 12.59 -73.06 12.16
C ILE A 41 12.39 -73.96 13.38
N LEU A 42 11.55 -75.00 13.30
CA LEU A 42 11.16 -75.81 14.46
C LEU A 42 11.98 -77.09 14.65
N ALA A 43 12.58 -77.65 13.60
CA ALA A 43 13.43 -78.85 13.72
C ALA A 43 14.64 -78.68 14.67
N PRO A 44 15.32 -77.53 14.75
CA PRO A 44 16.43 -77.31 15.70
C PRO A 44 16.01 -77.32 17.18
N PHE A 45 14.72 -77.13 17.47
CA PHE A 45 14.20 -77.03 18.85
C PHE A 45 13.59 -78.34 19.37
N GLY A 46 13.65 -79.44 18.60
CA GLY A 46 13.19 -80.76 19.05
C GLY A 46 11.68 -80.85 19.30
N VAL A 47 10.89 -79.95 18.70
CA VAL A 47 9.44 -79.88 18.93
C VAL A 47 8.74 -81.05 18.22
N PRO A 48 7.76 -81.73 18.86
CA PRO A 48 6.96 -82.76 18.20
C PRO A 48 6.12 -82.18 17.06
N LYS A 49 6.05 -82.89 15.92
CA LYS A 49 5.33 -82.43 14.71
C LYS A 49 3.84 -82.14 14.96
N GLU A 50 3.24 -82.78 15.95
CA GLU A 50 1.84 -82.60 16.37
C GLU A 50 1.56 -81.19 16.90
N GLN A 51 2.57 -80.50 17.43
CA GLN A 51 2.43 -79.16 18.02
C GLN A 51 2.75 -78.02 17.03
N TYR A 52 3.26 -78.35 15.84
CA TYR A 52 3.72 -77.35 14.86
C TYR A 52 2.59 -76.43 14.41
N THR A 53 1.40 -76.99 14.13
CA THR A 53 0.23 -76.21 13.68
C THR A 53 -0.22 -75.18 14.72
N ILE A 54 -0.17 -75.52 16.01
CA ILE A 54 -0.57 -74.61 17.09
C ILE A 54 0.47 -73.49 17.24
N ILE A 55 1.75 -73.84 17.24
CA ILE A 55 2.86 -72.88 17.37
C ILE A 55 2.89 -71.89 16.21
N ILE A 56 2.71 -72.37 14.97
CA ILE A 56 2.60 -71.52 13.79
C ILE A 56 1.41 -70.59 13.90
N SER A 57 0.24 -71.11 14.28
CA SER A 57 -0.96 -70.28 14.39
C SER A 57 -0.74 -69.13 15.38
N LEU A 58 -0.09 -69.38 16.51
CA LEU A 58 0.25 -68.36 17.50
C LEU A 58 1.25 -67.33 16.96
N ILE A 59 2.33 -67.78 16.32
CA ILE A 59 3.36 -66.89 15.77
C ILE A 59 2.79 -66.03 14.63
N SER A 60 2.06 -66.63 13.70
CA SER A 60 1.50 -65.93 12.54
C SER A 60 0.41 -64.95 12.93
N VAL A 61 -0.45 -65.28 13.91
CA VAL A 61 -1.46 -64.34 14.43
C VAL A 61 -0.80 -63.19 15.19
N GLY A 62 0.18 -63.49 16.06
CA GLY A 62 0.89 -62.46 16.82
C GLY A 62 1.68 -61.51 15.94
N MET A 63 2.58 -62.06 15.10
CA MET A 63 3.47 -61.27 14.24
C MET A 63 2.71 -60.56 13.13
N GLY A 64 1.74 -61.22 12.50
CA GLY A 64 0.92 -60.60 11.46
C GLY A 64 0.02 -59.48 11.99
N SER A 65 -0.53 -59.60 13.20
CA SER A 65 -1.30 -58.52 13.81
C SER A 65 -0.44 -57.28 14.11
N LEU A 66 0.78 -57.48 14.61
CA LEU A 66 1.73 -56.40 14.88
C LEU A 66 2.17 -55.70 13.60
N VAL A 67 2.59 -56.46 12.59
CA VAL A 67 3.04 -55.89 11.31
C VAL A 67 1.88 -55.19 10.60
N GLY A 68 0.70 -55.80 10.55
CA GLY A 68 -0.50 -55.17 10.00
C GLY A 68 -0.86 -53.85 10.70
N GLN A 69 -0.67 -53.76 12.02
CA GLN A 69 -0.88 -52.53 12.77
C GLN A 69 0.15 -51.45 12.40
N VAL A 70 1.42 -51.80 12.23
CA VAL A 70 2.47 -50.87 11.82
C VAL A 70 2.20 -50.33 10.42
N VAL A 71 1.85 -51.20 9.47
CA VAL A 71 1.50 -50.82 8.10
C VAL A 71 0.31 -49.85 8.07
N TYR A 72 -0.75 -50.14 8.84
CA TYR A 72 -1.90 -49.25 8.94
C TYR A 72 -1.55 -47.87 9.50
N ILE A 73 -0.71 -47.80 10.55
CA ILE A 73 -0.28 -46.53 11.14
C ILE A 73 0.51 -45.71 10.12
N LEU A 74 1.46 -46.33 9.39
CA LEU A 74 2.26 -45.64 8.39
C LEU A 74 1.39 -45.11 7.25
N PHE A 75 0.46 -45.92 6.75
CA PHE A 75 -0.47 -45.50 5.69
C PHE A 75 -1.35 -44.33 6.15
N PHE A 76 -1.93 -44.42 7.34
CA PHE A 76 -2.77 -43.35 7.90
C PHE A 76 -1.99 -42.05 8.12
N TRP A 77 -0.73 -42.14 8.57
CA TRP A 77 0.12 -40.97 8.76
C TRP A 77 0.46 -40.27 7.44
N VAL A 78 0.81 -41.03 6.40
CA VAL A 78 1.06 -40.50 5.06
C VAL A 78 -0.22 -39.88 4.48
N TRP A 79 -1.35 -40.58 4.59
CA TRP A 79 -2.63 -40.09 4.08
C TRP A 79 -3.05 -38.77 4.73
N ASN A 80 -2.92 -38.65 6.05
CA ASN A 80 -3.26 -37.42 6.76
C ASN A 80 -2.35 -36.25 6.37
N LYS A 81 -1.06 -36.49 6.10
CA LYS A 81 -0.16 -35.44 5.61
C LYS A 81 -0.54 -34.96 4.22
N ILE A 82 -0.92 -35.88 3.33
CA ILE A 82 -1.37 -35.53 1.98
C ILE A 82 -2.70 -34.75 2.04
N ASP A 83 -3.66 -35.23 2.83
CA ASP A 83 -4.96 -34.55 2.99
C ASP A 83 -4.80 -33.15 3.61
N ALA A 84 -3.93 -33.00 4.60
CA ALA A 84 -3.59 -31.70 5.18
C ALA A 84 -2.97 -30.76 4.14
N ALA A 85 -2.00 -31.24 3.36
CA ALA A 85 -1.35 -30.44 2.32
C ALA A 85 -2.32 -30.02 1.20
N ILE A 86 -3.27 -30.89 0.82
CA ILE A 86 -4.30 -30.56 -0.17
C ILE A 86 -5.26 -29.51 0.37
N LYS A 87 -5.71 -29.65 1.63
CA LYS A 87 -6.58 -28.67 2.30
C LYS A 87 -5.91 -27.32 2.45
N GLU A 88 -4.64 -27.30 2.82
CA GLU A 88 -3.85 -26.08 2.94
C GLU A 88 -3.70 -25.37 1.58
N LYS A 89 -3.38 -26.10 0.51
CA LYS A 89 -3.32 -25.53 -0.85
C LYS A 89 -4.65 -24.92 -1.28
N ARG A 90 -5.77 -25.61 -1.05
CA ARG A 90 -7.11 -25.07 -1.37
C ARG A 90 -7.41 -23.80 -0.59
N LYS A 91 -7.15 -23.81 0.72
CA LYS A 91 -7.36 -22.64 1.57
C LYS A 91 -6.49 -21.45 1.15
N ASN A 92 -5.22 -21.69 0.80
CA ASN A 92 -4.33 -20.64 0.33
C ASN A 92 -4.77 -20.08 -1.02
N GLN A 93 -5.29 -20.93 -1.91
CA GLN A 93 -5.85 -20.49 -3.19
C GLN A 93 -7.13 -19.65 -2.99
N GLU A 94 -8.05 -20.11 -2.14
CA GLU A 94 -9.27 -19.35 -1.80
C GLU A 94 -8.93 -18.00 -1.17
N ASN A 95 -7.96 -17.96 -0.25
CA ASN A 95 -7.49 -16.71 0.35
C ASN A 95 -6.86 -15.78 -0.70
N TYR A 96 -6.06 -16.32 -1.62
CA TYR A 96 -5.44 -15.55 -2.69
C TYR A 96 -6.50 -14.96 -3.65
N GLU A 97 -7.50 -15.75 -4.04
CA GLU A 97 -8.60 -15.30 -4.89
C GLU A 97 -9.46 -14.23 -4.18
N LEU A 98 -9.70 -14.40 -2.87
CA LEU A 98 -10.42 -13.42 -2.06
C LEU A 98 -9.63 -12.11 -1.91
N GLU A 99 -8.32 -12.19 -1.68
CA GLU A 99 -7.43 -11.03 -1.55
C GLU A 99 -7.32 -10.27 -2.88
N LYS A 100 -7.23 -11.00 -4.00
CA LYS A 100 -7.27 -10.42 -5.35
C LYS A 100 -8.62 -9.73 -5.63
N ALA A 101 -9.74 -10.39 -5.34
CA ALA A 101 -11.07 -9.79 -5.53
C ALA A 101 -11.26 -8.54 -4.64
N ARG A 102 -10.72 -8.56 -3.42
CA ARG A 102 -10.71 -7.40 -2.52
C ARG A 102 -9.89 -6.27 -3.11
N GLN A 103 -8.70 -6.55 -3.61
CA GLN A 103 -7.84 -5.55 -4.24
C GLN A 103 -8.50 -4.94 -5.49
N GLU A 104 -9.07 -5.76 -6.37
CA GLU A 104 -9.81 -5.29 -7.54
C GLU A 104 -11.00 -4.41 -7.14
N SER A 105 -11.72 -4.76 -6.07
CA SER A 105 -12.83 -3.94 -5.57
C SER A 105 -12.36 -2.59 -5.02
N LEU A 106 -11.21 -2.56 -4.32
CA LEU A 106 -10.60 -1.34 -3.79
C LEU A 106 -10.07 -0.45 -4.91
N GLU A 107 -9.44 -1.03 -5.92
CA GLU A 107 -8.97 -0.31 -7.11
C GLU A 107 -10.14 0.34 -7.84
N LYS A 108 -11.23 -0.40 -8.03
CA LYS A 108 -12.45 0.15 -8.64
C LYS A 108 -13.09 1.27 -7.82
N GLU A 109 -13.17 1.11 -6.50
CA GLU A 109 -13.69 2.16 -5.60
C GLU A 109 -12.81 3.42 -5.66
N ASN A 110 -11.49 3.24 -5.68
CA ASN A 110 -10.53 4.35 -5.83
C ASN A 110 -10.66 5.04 -7.19
N GLU A 111 -10.89 4.29 -8.28
CA GLU A 111 -11.14 4.86 -9.61
C GLU A 111 -12.42 5.69 -9.64
N GLU A 112 -13.53 5.17 -9.10
CA GLU A 112 -14.80 5.89 -9.00
C GLU A 112 -14.67 7.16 -8.14
N PHE A 113 -13.95 7.05 -7.01
CA PHE A 113 -13.65 8.20 -6.15
C PHE A 113 -12.80 9.25 -6.87
N LEU A 114 -11.76 8.82 -7.59
CA LEU A 114 -10.88 9.70 -8.36
C LEU A 114 -11.64 10.41 -9.50
N ASP A 115 -12.52 9.71 -10.22
CA ASP A 115 -13.37 10.33 -11.25
C ASP A 115 -14.30 11.39 -10.65
N GLY A 116 -14.90 11.11 -9.49
CA GLY A 116 -15.67 12.08 -8.73
C GLY A 116 -14.84 13.29 -8.32
N PHE A 117 -13.64 13.07 -7.79
CA PHE A 117 -12.71 14.12 -7.40
C PHE A 117 -12.33 15.04 -8.58
N LYS A 118 -11.95 14.45 -9.73
CA LYS A 118 -11.53 15.20 -10.92
C LYS A 118 -12.57 16.23 -11.36
N LYS A 119 -13.86 15.85 -11.35
CA LYS A 119 -14.98 16.73 -11.73
C LYS A 119 -15.12 17.94 -10.81
N VAL A 120 -14.86 17.78 -9.52
CA VAL A 120 -15.02 18.87 -8.54
C VAL A 120 -13.74 19.70 -8.42
N PHE A 121 -12.57 19.08 -8.60
CA PHE A 121 -11.26 19.72 -8.47
C PHE A 121 -11.09 20.92 -9.40
N GLU A 122 -11.66 20.88 -10.61
CA GLU A 122 -11.63 22.00 -11.55
C GLU A 122 -12.19 23.29 -10.93
N TYR A 123 -13.29 23.15 -10.19
CA TYR A 123 -14.01 24.25 -9.55
C TYR A 123 -13.49 24.62 -8.15
N PHE A 124 -12.43 23.96 -7.67
CA PHE A 124 -11.87 24.32 -6.39
C PHE A 124 -11.27 25.72 -6.42
N PRO A 125 -11.58 26.55 -5.41
CA PRO A 125 -10.91 27.83 -5.25
C PRO A 125 -9.42 27.61 -4.95
N TYR A 126 -8.62 28.63 -5.21
CA TYR A 126 -7.16 28.58 -5.07
C TYR A 126 -6.71 28.01 -3.73
N TRP A 127 -7.24 28.50 -2.60
CA TRP A 127 -6.85 28.05 -1.26
C TRP A 127 -7.13 26.57 -0.98
N LYS A 128 -8.16 25.97 -1.61
CA LYS A 128 -8.40 24.51 -1.49
C LYS A 128 -7.35 23.72 -2.27
N LYS A 129 -7.01 24.18 -3.47
CA LYS A 129 -5.93 23.57 -4.27
C LYS A 129 -4.60 23.72 -3.56
N ASP A 130 -4.34 24.88 -2.97
CA ASP A 130 -3.13 25.18 -2.21
C ASP A 130 -2.97 24.28 -0.98
N ALA A 131 -4.04 24.10 -0.20
CA ALA A 131 -4.05 23.14 0.90
C ALA A 131 -3.70 21.72 0.43
N LEU A 132 -4.25 21.26 -0.71
CA LEU A 132 -3.91 19.95 -1.27
C LEU A 132 -2.46 19.85 -1.76
N ARG A 133 -1.93 20.92 -2.39
CA ARG A 133 -0.54 20.98 -2.85
C ARG A 133 0.45 20.88 -1.68
N SER A 134 0.19 21.61 -0.60
CA SER A 134 1.06 21.60 0.59
C SER A 134 1.16 20.22 1.26
N LEU A 135 0.17 19.35 1.05
CA LEU A 135 0.08 17.98 1.56
C LEU A 135 0.75 16.94 0.64
N LEU A 136 1.27 17.32 -0.53
CA LEU A 136 1.90 16.38 -1.46
C LEU A 136 3.22 15.82 -0.91
N ASP A 137 4.03 16.68 -0.28
CA ASP A 137 5.38 16.33 0.15
C ASP A 137 5.40 15.67 1.54
N LYS A 138 4.59 16.20 2.45
CA LYS A 138 4.55 15.78 3.86
C LYS A 138 3.21 16.07 4.49
N GLU A 139 2.99 15.46 5.65
CA GLU A 139 1.88 15.84 6.53
C GLU A 139 2.03 17.30 6.96
N GLN A 140 0.93 18.04 6.91
CA GLN A 140 0.90 19.45 7.30
C GLN A 140 -0.07 19.66 8.44
N ARG A 141 0.26 20.68 9.25
CA ARG A 141 -0.60 21.15 10.32
C ARG A 141 -1.62 22.11 9.74
N PHE A 142 -2.90 21.85 10.01
CA PHE A 142 -3.97 22.79 9.72
C PHE A 142 -4.85 23.00 10.95
N GLU A 143 -5.44 24.19 11.02
CA GLU A 143 -6.55 24.45 11.93
C GLU A 143 -7.80 23.72 11.44
N SER A 144 -8.48 23.06 12.38
CA SER A 144 -9.57 22.12 12.11
C SER A 144 -10.88 22.81 11.72
N ASP A 145 -11.05 24.05 12.16
CA ASP A 145 -12.26 24.85 11.98
C ASP A 145 -12.23 25.73 10.72
N ILE A 146 -11.12 25.68 9.98
CA ILE A 146 -11.02 26.36 8.69
C ILE A 146 -11.96 25.66 7.69
N GLU A 147 -12.93 26.42 7.16
CA GLU A 147 -14.01 25.92 6.29
C GLU A 147 -13.50 25.05 5.14
N HIS A 148 -12.41 25.48 4.49
CA HIS A 148 -11.89 24.75 3.34
C HIS A 148 -11.24 23.42 3.74
N ILE A 149 -10.50 23.36 4.85
CA ILE A 149 -9.92 22.13 5.41
C ILE A 149 -11.02 21.19 5.89
N TYR A 150 -12.02 21.72 6.60
CA TYR A 150 -13.20 20.96 7.01
C TYR A 150 -13.88 20.30 5.80
N SER A 151 -14.08 21.04 4.70
CA SER A 151 -14.71 20.50 3.50
C SER A 151 -13.87 19.41 2.83
N LEU A 152 -12.54 19.56 2.76
CA LEU A 152 -11.65 18.54 2.19
C LEU A 152 -11.67 17.26 3.01
N ARG A 153 -11.72 17.39 4.35
CA ARG A 153 -11.81 16.26 5.28
C ARG A 153 -13.14 15.54 5.18
N THR A 154 -14.25 16.26 5.19
CA THR A 154 -15.60 15.67 5.12
C THR A 154 -15.84 14.90 3.82
N ASN A 155 -15.19 15.31 2.72
CA ASN A 155 -15.25 14.59 1.44
C ASN A 155 -14.17 13.51 1.28
N ASN A 156 -13.42 13.19 2.34
CA ASN A 156 -12.34 12.19 2.34
C ASN A 156 -11.20 12.48 1.33
N TYR A 157 -10.99 13.74 0.94
CA TYR A 157 -9.85 14.14 0.11
C TYR A 157 -8.57 14.26 0.94
N ILE A 158 -8.71 14.55 2.23
CA ILE A 158 -7.62 14.55 3.20
C ILE A 158 -8.04 13.74 4.44
N PHE A 159 -7.06 13.13 5.10
CA PHE A 159 -7.25 12.35 6.31
C PHE A 159 -6.52 13.00 7.47
N ARG A 160 -7.18 13.07 8.62
CA ARG A 160 -6.53 13.45 9.88
C ARG A 160 -5.68 12.26 10.34
N THR A 161 -4.38 12.49 10.50
CA THR A 161 -3.44 11.47 10.99
C THR A 161 -3.31 11.54 12.51
N THR A 162 -3.09 12.74 13.05
CA THR A 162 -2.83 12.98 14.47
C THR A 162 -3.50 14.25 14.97
N ASN A 163 -3.97 14.22 16.22
CA ASN A 163 -4.41 15.44 16.91
C ASN A 163 -3.24 16.10 17.63
N ILE A 164 -2.97 17.37 17.34
CA ILE A 164 -1.92 18.14 18.04
C ILE A 164 -2.52 18.92 19.22
N SER A 165 -3.60 19.66 18.98
CA SER A 165 -4.27 20.52 19.97
C SER A 165 -5.79 20.53 19.79
N LEU A 166 -6.51 21.30 20.61
CA LEU A 166 -7.97 21.42 20.49
C LEU A 166 -8.43 21.93 19.11
N ASP A 167 -7.60 22.76 18.49
CA ASP A 167 -7.87 23.47 17.24
C ASP A 167 -7.00 22.99 16.06
N THR A 168 -5.90 22.28 16.29
CA THR A 168 -4.98 21.91 15.20
C THR A 168 -4.71 20.41 15.10
N ASP A 169 -4.67 19.96 13.86
CA ASP A 169 -4.55 18.56 13.47
C ASP A 169 -3.49 18.42 12.37
N LEU A 170 -2.85 17.24 12.32
CA LEU A 170 -2.05 16.83 11.18
C LEU A 170 -2.95 16.15 10.15
N TYR A 171 -2.75 16.53 8.90
CA TYR A 171 -3.46 15.97 7.77
C TYR A 171 -2.51 15.37 6.74
N MET A 172 -3.02 14.40 6.01
CA MET A 172 -2.38 13.80 4.83
C MET A 172 -3.38 13.78 3.68
N ILE A 173 -2.90 13.95 2.45
CA ILE A 173 -3.74 13.78 1.26
C ILE A 173 -4.16 12.32 1.09
N ASN A 174 -5.38 12.09 0.59
CA ASN A 174 -5.83 10.74 0.26
C ASN A 174 -4.95 10.15 -0.85
N PRO A 175 -4.35 8.95 -0.65
CA PRO A 175 -3.48 8.32 -1.65
C PRO A 175 -4.13 8.16 -3.03
N ALA A 176 -5.45 7.92 -3.09
CA ALA A 176 -6.19 7.71 -4.34
C ALA A 176 -6.19 8.95 -5.26
N ILE A 177 -6.02 10.16 -4.71
CA ILE A 177 -6.02 11.41 -5.48
C ILE A 177 -4.62 12.05 -5.59
N ARG A 178 -3.65 11.58 -4.80
CA ARG A 178 -2.33 12.20 -4.65
C ARG A 178 -1.61 12.33 -6.00
N GLU A 179 -1.59 11.26 -6.79
CA GLU A 179 -0.93 11.25 -8.09
C GLU A 179 -1.55 12.28 -9.04
N PHE A 180 -2.88 12.36 -9.07
CA PHE A 180 -3.57 13.35 -9.91
C PHE A 180 -3.29 14.78 -9.46
N VAL A 181 -3.34 15.08 -8.16
CA VAL A 181 -3.03 16.43 -7.65
C VAL A 181 -1.57 16.79 -7.94
N SER A 182 -0.64 15.84 -7.81
CA SER A 182 0.77 16.03 -8.15
C SER A 182 0.94 16.36 -9.64
N ALA A 183 0.32 15.59 -10.54
CA ALA A 183 0.41 15.82 -11.98
C ALA A 183 -0.18 17.19 -12.36
N GLN A 184 -1.35 17.54 -11.82
CA GLN A 184 -1.94 18.87 -12.03
C GLN A 184 -1.04 19.98 -11.51
N TRP A 185 -0.35 19.77 -10.38
CA TRP A 185 0.57 20.77 -9.85
C TRP A 185 1.81 20.95 -10.73
N GLU A 186 2.38 19.86 -11.26
CA GLU A 186 3.46 19.95 -12.24
C GLU A 186 3.06 20.69 -13.52
N ASP A 187 1.86 20.40 -14.04
CA ASP A 187 1.31 21.07 -15.22
C ASP A 187 1.10 22.58 -14.97
N GLU A 188 0.55 22.93 -13.80
CA GLU A 188 0.36 24.33 -13.39
C GLU A 188 1.70 25.07 -13.24
N LYS A 189 2.72 24.44 -12.63
CA LYS A 189 4.07 25.01 -12.54
C LYS A 189 4.68 25.26 -13.90
N CYS A 190 4.65 24.26 -14.79
CA CYS A 190 5.15 24.38 -16.16
C CYS A 190 4.45 25.52 -16.91
N LYS A 191 3.11 25.59 -16.80
CA LYS A 191 2.32 26.65 -17.45
C LYS A 191 2.66 28.02 -16.89
N ASN A 192 2.71 28.19 -15.58
CA ASN A 192 2.99 29.48 -14.96
C ASN A 192 4.41 29.98 -15.29
N MET A 193 5.39 29.09 -15.32
CA MET A 193 6.75 29.40 -15.78
C MET A 193 6.75 29.80 -17.26
N ALA A 194 6.08 29.03 -18.14
CA ALA A 194 5.98 29.35 -19.55
C ALA A 194 5.26 30.68 -19.82
N ASP A 195 4.19 30.97 -19.09
CA ASP A 195 3.43 32.23 -19.20
C ASP A 195 4.26 33.42 -18.69
N PHE A 196 5.05 33.22 -17.63
CA PHE A 196 5.94 34.26 -17.12
C PHE A 196 7.08 34.56 -18.11
N PHE A 197 7.81 33.54 -18.56
CA PHE A 197 9.00 33.70 -19.41
C PHE A 197 8.69 33.82 -20.91
N GLY A 198 7.47 33.48 -21.34
CA GLY A 198 7.05 33.54 -22.75
C GLY A 198 7.00 34.96 -23.31
N SER A 199 6.82 35.97 -22.45
CA SER A 199 6.93 37.39 -22.79
C SER A 199 7.61 38.15 -21.65
N ILE A 200 8.90 38.43 -21.82
CA ILE A 200 9.67 39.22 -20.86
C ILE A 200 9.47 40.70 -21.15
N THR A 201 8.55 41.33 -20.41
CA THR A 201 8.32 42.78 -20.45
C THR A 201 9.36 43.51 -19.59
N PRO A 202 9.56 44.83 -19.78
CA PRO A 202 10.46 45.61 -18.93
C PRO A 202 10.19 45.45 -17.43
N GLU A 203 8.91 45.39 -17.05
CA GLU A 203 8.48 45.25 -15.65
C GLU A 203 8.82 43.88 -15.08
N LYS A 204 8.69 42.80 -15.88
CA LYS A 204 9.10 41.45 -15.47
C LYS A 204 10.62 41.37 -15.29
N ASN A 205 11.39 42.01 -16.17
CA ASN A 205 12.84 42.08 -16.04
C ASN A 205 13.25 42.85 -14.79
N GLU A 206 12.61 43.99 -14.54
CA GLU A 206 12.82 44.78 -13.33
C GLU A 206 12.53 43.95 -12.08
N LEU A 207 11.41 43.21 -12.06
CA LEU A 207 11.08 42.31 -10.96
C LEU A 207 12.16 41.23 -10.75
N ILE A 208 12.64 40.58 -11.82
CA ILE A 208 13.74 39.60 -11.73
C ILE A 208 14.98 40.26 -11.11
N GLU A 209 15.38 41.45 -11.58
CA GLU A 209 16.57 42.14 -11.06
C GLU A 209 16.42 42.52 -9.58
N VAL A 210 15.24 42.98 -9.19
CA VAL A 210 14.91 43.31 -7.80
C VAL A 210 15.03 42.08 -6.92
N MET A 211 14.44 40.95 -7.34
CA MET A 211 14.45 39.69 -6.59
C MET A 211 15.82 38.96 -6.59
N THR A 212 16.84 39.47 -7.29
CA THR A 212 18.23 38.98 -7.18
C THR A 212 19.07 39.72 -6.13
N ARG A 213 18.51 40.76 -5.50
CA ARG A 213 19.20 41.59 -4.51
C ARG A 213 18.75 41.20 -3.11
N THR A 214 19.70 41.25 -2.18
CA THR A 214 19.35 41.13 -0.75
C THR A 214 18.67 42.40 -0.24
N GLU A 215 17.97 42.28 0.89
CA GLU A 215 17.30 43.41 1.55
C GLU A 215 18.28 44.55 1.89
N GLU A 216 19.52 44.21 2.26
CA GLU A 216 20.56 45.20 2.56
C GLU A 216 21.11 45.92 1.30
N GLU A 217 21.06 45.25 0.16
CA GLU A 217 21.58 45.75 -1.13
C GLU A 217 20.55 46.55 -1.91
N PHE A 218 19.27 46.24 -1.75
CA PHE A 218 18.21 46.94 -2.46
C PHE A 218 17.95 48.33 -1.86
N ARG A 219 18.05 49.37 -2.70
CA ARG A 219 17.82 50.77 -2.29
C ARG A 219 16.85 51.53 -3.19
N GLY A 220 16.09 50.81 -4.02
CA GLY A 220 15.23 51.42 -5.03
C GLY A 220 15.97 52.10 -6.19
N PRO A 221 15.21 52.74 -7.10
CA PRO A 221 13.75 52.69 -7.19
C PRO A 221 13.24 51.44 -7.93
N ILE A 222 11.96 51.08 -7.71
CA ILE A 222 11.17 50.26 -8.64
C ILE A 222 10.11 51.12 -9.34
N SER A 223 9.71 50.74 -10.56
CA SER A 223 8.60 51.36 -11.26
C SER A 223 7.25 51.00 -10.63
N HIS A 224 6.28 51.91 -10.72
CA HIS A 224 4.89 51.64 -10.31
C HIS A 224 4.28 50.47 -11.10
N ALA A 225 4.68 50.32 -12.38
CA ALA A 225 4.24 49.22 -13.22
C ALA A 225 4.76 47.86 -12.71
N CYS A 226 6.02 47.79 -12.24
CA CYS A 226 6.56 46.59 -11.58
C CYS A 226 5.86 46.30 -10.24
N ALA A 227 5.63 47.31 -9.40
CA ALA A 227 4.90 47.14 -8.14
C ALA A 227 3.49 46.56 -8.33
N ASN A 228 2.81 46.97 -9.40
CA ASN A 228 1.46 46.50 -9.75
C ASN A 228 1.46 45.19 -10.56
N LEU A 229 2.61 44.75 -11.07
CA LEU A 229 2.72 43.53 -11.87
C LEU A 229 2.48 42.26 -11.02
N VAL A 230 2.75 42.32 -9.71
CA VAL A 230 2.68 41.19 -8.78
C VAL A 230 1.28 40.55 -8.76
N ASP A 231 0.21 41.34 -8.85
CA ASP A 231 -1.17 40.84 -8.81
C ASP A 231 -1.51 39.93 -10.02
N PRO A 232 -1.27 40.35 -11.29
CA PRO A 232 -1.41 39.47 -12.45
C PRO A 232 -0.58 38.18 -12.41
N ILE A 233 0.59 38.19 -11.76
CA ILE A 233 1.52 37.06 -11.66
C ILE A 233 1.46 36.37 -10.28
N HIS A 234 0.37 36.59 -9.55
CA HIS A 234 0.11 36.00 -8.24
C HIS A 234 0.34 34.48 -8.12
N PRO A 235 0.23 33.66 -9.19
CA PRO A 235 0.62 32.25 -9.10
C PRO A 235 2.08 32.03 -8.71
N CYS A 236 2.99 32.93 -9.08
CA CYS A 236 4.43 32.82 -8.81
C CYS A 236 4.89 33.71 -7.65
N PHE A 237 4.23 34.85 -7.44
CA PHE A 237 4.63 35.86 -6.47
C PHE A 237 3.48 36.21 -5.51
N ILE A 238 3.80 36.67 -4.32
CA ILE A 238 2.84 37.23 -3.37
C ILE A 238 3.28 38.63 -3.01
N ARG A 239 2.29 39.53 -2.85
CA ARG A 239 2.45 40.81 -2.18
C ARG A 239 1.79 40.74 -0.82
N GLU A 240 2.55 40.92 0.25
CA GLU A 240 2.08 40.83 1.63
C GLU A 240 2.54 42.02 2.47
N GLY A 241 1.92 42.21 3.63
CA GLY A 241 2.39 43.19 4.62
C GLY A 241 2.37 44.64 4.16
N GLU A 242 1.40 45.03 3.30
CA GLU A 242 1.28 46.42 2.86
C GLU A 242 0.90 47.33 4.03
N ASP A 243 1.77 48.29 4.33
CA ASP A 243 1.60 49.30 5.35
C ASP A 243 1.83 50.72 4.80
N GLU A 244 1.88 51.73 5.67
CA GLU A 244 2.12 53.12 5.27
C GLU A 244 3.54 53.36 4.72
N ILE A 245 4.46 52.41 4.93
CA ILE A 245 5.90 52.54 4.67
C ILE A 245 6.33 51.70 3.46
N GLY A 246 5.65 50.59 3.16
CA GLY A 246 6.00 49.70 2.06
C GLY A 246 5.17 48.42 2.00
N PHE A 247 5.73 47.40 1.35
CA PHE A 247 5.16 46.07 1.21
C PHE A 247 6.25 45.02 0.95
N HIS A 248 5.96 43.75 1.25
CA HIS A 248 6.83 42.61 0.94
C HIS A 248 6.43 41.98 -0.39
N ILE A 249 7.42 41.62 -1.20
CA ILE A 249 7.27 40.73 -2.36
C ILE A 249 7.97 39.42 -2.04
N SER A 250 7.27 38.29 -2.17
CA SER A 250 7.85 36.96 -1.97
C SER A 250 7.52 36.01 -3.11
N PHE A 251 8.36 35.00 -3.32
CA PHE A 251 8.04 33.86 -4.18
C PHE A 251 7.05 32.94 -3.46
N ARG A 252 6.09 32.41 -4.21
CA ARG A 252 5.34 31.23 -3.75
C ARG A 252 6.21 30.00 -3.86
N ASP A 253 6.16 29.10 -2.88
CA ASP A 253 6.81 27.80 -3.02
C ASP A 253 6.18 26.99 -4.18
N PRO A 254 7.00 26.36 -5.07
CA PRO A 254 8.46 26.28 -5.09
C PRO A 254 9.12 27.22 -6.13
N TYR A 255 8.46 28.31 -6.53
CA TYR A 255 8.86 29.13 -7.69
C TYR A 255 10.23 29.80 -7.55
N CYS A 256 10.71 30.15 -6.35
CA CYS A 256 12.07 30.69 -6.20
C CYS A 256 13.12 29.72 -6.75
N SER A 257 12.99 28.43 -6.41
CA SER A 257 13.89 27.38 -6.88
C SER A 257 13.78 27.19 -8.40
N LEU A 258 12.55 27.21 -8.94
CA LEU A 258 12.31 27.07 -10.38
C LEU A 258 12.87 28.24 -11.20
N PHE A 259 12.74 29.47 -10.69
CA PHE A 259 13.31 30.66 -11.32
C PHE A 259 14.84 30.61 -11.29
N SER A 260 15.41 30.15 -10.18
CA SER A 260 16.86 29.96 -10.05
C SER A 260 17.39 28.96 -11.06
N GLU A 261 16.72 27.81 -11.20
CA GLU A 261 17.08 26.77 -12.18
C GLU A 261 16.96 27.27 -13.63
N GLN A 262 15.87 27.95 -13.97
CA GLN A 262 15.59 28.42 -15.32
C GLN A 262 16.55 29.52 -15.79
N THR A 263 16.97 30.41 -14.88
CA THR A 263 17.79 31.60 -15.22
C THR A 263 19.27 31.45 -14.86
N GLY A 264 19.62 30.48 -14.01
CA GLY A 264 20.96 30.31 -13.46
C GLY A 264 21.38 31.41 -12.48
N ARG A 265 20.40 32.14 -11.90
CA ARG A 265 20.63 33.21 -10.92
C ARG A 265 20.19 32.76 -9.53
N GLU A 266 20.79 33.35 -8.51
CA GLU A 266 20.33 33.21 -7.13
C GLU A 266 19.29 34.30 -6.84
N PHE A 267 18.13 33.89 -6.35
CA PHE A 267 17.05 34.79 -5.95
C PHE A 267 16.86 34.77 -4.44
N VAL A 268 16.36 35.88 -3.90
CA VAL A 268 15.85 35.92 -2.53
C VAL A 268 14.39 35.48 -2.52
N ASP A 269 13.99 34.70 -1.52
CA ASP A 269 12.61 34.24 -1.36
C ASP A 269 11.66 35.39 -1.06
N GLU A 270 12.14 36.44 -0.39
CA GLU A 270 11.36 37.58 0.07
C GLU A 270 12.21 38.86 0.05
N LEU A 271 11.57 39.98 -0.32
CA LEU A 271 12.18 41.30 -0.30
C LEU A 271 11.16 42.38 0.13
N TYR A 272 11.58 43.26 1.03
CA TYR A 272 10.80 44.44 1.41
C TYR A 272 11.03 45.63 0.45
N ILE A 273 9.95 46.26 0.02
CA ILE A 273 9.96 47.44 -0.85
C ILE A 273 9.29 48.60 -0.10
N ALA A 274 10.07 49.62 0.23
CA ALA A 274 9.52 50.86 0.77
C ALA A 274 8.77 51.68 -0.31
N HIS A 275 7.64 52.29 0.03
CA HIS A 275 6.86 53.14 -0.89
C HIS A 275 7.68 54.32 -1.44
N ILE A 276 8.63 54.83 -0.67
CA ILE A 276 9.57 55.88 -1.11
C ILE A 276 10.49 55.44 -2.27
N TRP A 277 10.60 54.13 -2.51
CA TRP A 277 11.36 53.56 -3.61
C TRP A 277 10.49 53.29 -4.83
N VAL A 278 9.17 53.44 -4.73
CA VAL A 278 8.28 53.34 -5.90
C VAL A 278 8.27 54.69 -6.60
N GLY A 279 8.67 54.70 -7.88
CA GLY A 279 8.71 55.95 -8.66
C GLY A 279 7.34 56.63 -8.66
N SER A 280 7.28 57.90 -8.24
CA SER A 280 6.05 58.70 -8.36
C SER A 280 5.69 58.83 -9.85
N GLU A 281 4.44 58.55 -10.21
CA GLU A 281 3.91 58.94 -11.52
C GLU A 281 3.94 60.48 -11.62
N ALA A 282 5.09 61.03 -12.03
CA ALA A 282 5.16 62.38 -12.54
C ALA A 282 4.47 62.36 -13.90
N PHE A 283 3.16 62.57 -13.86
CA PHE A 283 2.32 63.16 -14.89
C PHE A 283 3.15 63.70 -16.08
N SER A 284 3.25 62.90 -17.14
CA SER A 284 3.48 63.41 -18.49
C SER A 284 2.15 64.01 -18.99
N GLU A 285 1.71 65.10 -18.36
CA GLU A 285 0.86 66.08 -19.03
C GLU A 285 1.46 67.47 -18.87
N LYS A 286 1.75 68.06 -20.04
CA LYS A 286 1.90 69.49 -20.36
C LYS A 286 3.24 70.15 -20.06
N ASN A 287 3.90 70.48 -21.17
CA ASN A 287 4.71 71.66 -21.55
C ASN A 287 5.98 71.14 -22.24
N GLU A 288 6.23 71.30 -23.53
CA GLU A 288 5.80 72.29 -24.55
C GLU A 288 5.56 71.64 -25.92
#